data_AF-X0TM16-F1
#
_entry.id   AF-X0TM16-F1
#
_cell.length_a   1.000
_cell.length_b   1.000
_cell.length_c   1.000
_cell.angle_alpha   90.00
_cell.angle_beta   90.00
_cell.angle_gamma   90.00
#
_symmetry.space_group_name_H-M   'P 1'
#
loop_
_entity.id
_entity.type
_entity.pdbx_description
1 polymer ?
#
loop_
_entity_poly.entity_id
_entity_poly.type
_entity_poly.pdbx_seq_one_letter_code
_entity_poly.pdbx_strand_id
1 'polypeptide(L)' 'MSVICIVNQKGGVGKTTTAAAFAQGLSERGQRVLLVDWDPQGSLTISFGINPDNLELTGYNILRSVIMNNGRPAIGEVT' A
#
# COMPACT_ATOMS: atom_id res chain seq x y z
N MET A 1 -12.28 -7.46 -10.47
CA MET A 1 -11.11 -7.06 -9.65
C MET A 1 -11.54 -7.11 -8.20
N SER A 2 -10.86 -7.87 -7.36
CA SER A 2 -11.21 -7.98 -5.93
C SER A 2 -10.30 -7.07 -5.11
N VAL A 3 -10.88 -6.30 -4.18
CA VAL A 3 -10.15 -5.45 -3.23
C VAL A 3 -10.30 -6.08 -1.85
N ILE A 4 -9.17 -6.35 -1.21
CA ILE A 4 -9.11 -7.02 0.10
C ILE A 4 -8.36 -6.10 1.06
N CYS A 5 -9.00 -5.74 2.17
CA CYS A 5 -8.42 -4.86 3.20
C CYS A 5 -8.09 -5.67 4.45
N ILE A 6 -6.83 -5.65 4.87
CA ILE A 6 -6.39 -6.27 6.13
C ILE A 6 -6.40 -5.20 7.23
N VAL A 7 -7.45 -5.20 8.05
CA VAL A 7 -7.69 -4.12 9.03
C VAL A 7 -7.83 -4.66 10.45
N ASN A 8 -7.26 -3.93 11.42
CA ASN A 8 -7.42 -4.16 12.85
C ASN A 8 -6.95 -2.90 13.61
N GLN A 9 -7.78 -2.43 14.54
CA GLN A 9 -7.53 -1.24 15.37
C GLN A 9 -6.27 -1.40 16.25
N LYS A 10 -5.94 -2.62 16.67
CA LYS A 10 -4.79 -2.88 17.53
C LYS A 10 -3.48 -2.88 16.73
N GLY A 11 -2.47 -2.18 17.24
CA GLY A 11 -1.10 -2.22 16.72
C GLY A 11 -0.41 -3.56 17.00
N GLY A 12 0.55 -3.96 16.16
CA GLY A 12 1.38 -5.15 16.40
C GLY A 12 0.66 -6.50 16.28
N VAL A 13 -0.51 -6.55 15.64
CA VAL A 13 -1.30 -7.80 15.45
C VAL A 13 -1.04 -8.51 14.12
N GLY A 14 0.03 -8.15 13.42
CA GLY A 14 0.46 -8.84 12.20
C GLY A 14 -0.23 -8.39 10.90
N LYS A 15 -0.95 -7.25 10.86
CA LYS A 15 -1.64 -6.77 9.64
C LYS A 15 -0.73 -6.71 8.40
N THR A 16 0.40 -6.03 8.51
CA THR A 16 1.40 -5.89 7.45
C THR A 16 1.97 -7.24 7.03
N THR A 17 2.31 -8.08 8.01
CA THR A 17 2.83 -9.43 7.77
C THR A 17 1.81 -10.31 7.03
N THR A 18 0.54 -10.27 7.45
CA THR A 18 -0.54 -11.00 6.79
C THR A 18 -0.77 -10.48 5.38
N ALA A 19 -0.76 -9.15 5.16
CA ALA A 19 -0.92 -8.58 3.82
C ALA A 19 0.19 -9.05 2.87
N ALA A 20 1.45 -8.98 3.30
CA ALA A 20 2.59 -9.42 2.49
C ALA A 20 2.54 -10.92 2.17
N ALA A 21 2.31 -11.77 3.19
CA ALA A 21 2.23 -13.22 3.00
C ALA A 21 1.04 -13.65 2.12
N PHE A 22 -0.10 -12.98 2.29
CA PHE A 22 -1.29 -13.23 1.48
C PHE A 22 -1.06 -12.84 0.01
N ALA A 23 -0.46 -11.68 -0.24
CA ALA A 23 -0.10 -11.25 -1.59
C ALA A 23 0.93 -12.18 -2.25
N GLN A 24 1.94 -12.62 -1.51
CA GLN A 24 2.91 -13.61 -1.99
C GLN A 24 2.22 -14.91 -2.41
N GLY A 25 1.38 -15.48 -1.57
CA GLY A 25 0.67 -16.72 -1.88
C GLY A 25 -0.30 -16.61 -3.07
N LEU A 26 -0.85 -15.42 -3.34
CA LEU A 26 -1.63 -15.15 -4.55
C LEU A 26 -0.73 -15.02 -5.79
N SER A 27 0.39 -14.31 -5.67
CA SER A 27 1.38 -14.16 -6.75
C SER A 27 1.94 -15.51 -7.20
N GLU A 28 2.31 -16.39 -6.25
CA GLU A 28 2.77 -17.77 -6.51
C GLU A 28 1.74 -18.62 -7.26
N ARG A 29 0.45 -18.27 -7.17
CA ARG A 29 -0.66 -18.92 -7.92
C ARG A 29 -0.92 -18.26 -9.28
N GLY A 30 -0.02 -17.40 -9.76
CA GLY A 30 -0.13 -16.72 -11.04
C GLY A 30 -1.14 -15.56 -11.05
N GLN A 31 -1.60 -15.10 -9.89
CA GLN A 31 -2.48 -13.93 -9.82
C GLN A 31 -1.66 -12.64 -9.92
N ARG A 32 -2.19 -11.64 -10.65
CA ARG A 32 -1.64 -10.28 -10.57
C ARG A 32 -2.11 -9.63 -9.28
N VAL A 33 -1.17 -9.23 -8.44
CA VAL A 33 -1.44 -8.65 -7.12
C VAL A 33 -0.83 -7.25 -7.05
N LEU A 34 -1.60 -6.30 -6.56
CA LEU A 34 -1.13 -4.97 -6.16
C LEU A 34 -1.26 -4.88 -4.64
N LEU A 35 -0.14 -4.65 -3.96
CA LEU A 35 -0.12 -4.27 -2.55
C LEU A 35 -0.22 -2.75 -2.43
N VAL A 36 -1.04 -2.28 -1.48
CA VAL A 36 -1.18 -0.86 -1.16
C VAL A 36 -0.85 -0.70 0.32
N ASP A 37 0.22 0.04 0.63
CA ASP A 37 0.51 0.44 2.01
C ASP A 37 -0.34 1.67 2.36
N TRP A 38 -1.22 1.51 3.33
CA TRP A 38 -2.11 2.58 3.82
C TRP A 38 -1.93 2.84 5.32
N ASP A 39 -0.77 2.46 5.86
CA ASP A 39 -0.35 2.81 7.21
C ASP A 39 0.70 3.93 7.09
N PRO A 40 0.52 5.11 7.75
CA PRO A 40 1.54 6.16 7.75
C PRO A 40 2.92 5.71 8.23
N GLN A 41 3.03 4.59 8.95
CA GLN A 41 4.30 4.01 9.36
C GLN A 41 5.08 3.34 8.21
N GLY A 42 4.47 3.12 7.04
CA GLY A 42 5.14 2.59 5.85
C GLY A 42 5.75 1.19 6.03
N SER A 43 5.27 0.41 7.01
CA SER A 43 5.90 -0.86 7.39
C SER A 43 5.85 -1.90 6.27
N LEU A 44 4.85 -1.85 5.38
CA LEU A 44 4.80 -2.75 4.24
C LEU A 44 5.84 -2.30 3.21
N THR A 45 5.88 -1.01 2.87
CA THR A 45 6.88 -0.43 1.96
C THR A 45 8.30 -0.78 2.39
N ILE A 46 8.62 -0.62 3.69
CA ILE A 46 9.92 -0.98 4.26
C ILE A 46 10.20 -2.49 4.14
N SER A 47 9.21 -3.36 4.33
CA SER A 47 9.38 -4.81 4.20
C SER A 47 9.79 -5.25 2.79
N PHE A 48 9.51 -4.41 1.78
CA PHE A 48 9.93 -4.60 0.39
C PHE A 48 11.23 -3.86 0.03
N GLY A 49 11.96 -3.36 1.03
CA GLY A 49 13.27 -2.72 0.85
C GLY A 49 13.20 -1.29 0.30
N ILE A 50 12.01 -0.68 0.27
CA ILE A 50 11.80 0.69 -0.17
C ILE A 50 11.84 1.59 1.07
N ASN A 51 12.66 2.64 1.03
CA ASN A 51 12.62 3.69 2.06
C ASN A 51 11.45 4.66 1.75
N PRO A 52 10.40 4.74 2.58
CA PRO A 52 9.27 5.65 2.35
C PRO A 52 9.68 7.11 2.24
N ASP A 53 10.75 7.53 2.91
CA ASP A 53 11.24 8.92 2.87
C ASP A 53 11.83 9.31 1.51
N ASN A 54 12.13 8.33 0.66
CA ASN A 54 12.63 8.57 -0.69
C ASN A 54 11.50 8.66 -1.74
N LEU A 55 10.23 8.50 -1.33
CA LEU A 55 9.09 8.52 -2.25
C LEU A 55 8.57 9.95 -2.45
N GLU A 56 8.65 10.45 -3.68
CA GLU A 56 8.12 11.78 -4.05
C GLU A 56 6.58 11.82 -4.02
N LEU A 57 5.94 10.70 -4.38
CA LEU A 57 4.49 10.53 -4.43
C LEU A 57 4.10 9.25 -3.71
N THR A 58 3.19 9.40 -2.76
CA THR A 58 2.63 8.29 -1.97
C THR A 58 1.10 8.30 -2.04
N GLY A 59 0.47 7.28 -1.45
CA GLY A 59 -0.99 7.25 -1.26
C GLY A 59 -1.55 8.49 -0.55
N TYR A 60 -0.76 9.13 0.32
CA TYR A 60 -1.16 10.39 0.97
C TYR A 60 -1.36 11.52 -0.04
N ASN A 61 -0.48 11.66 -1.04
CA ASN A 61 -0.60 12.69 -2.07
C ASN A 61 -1.86 12.50 -2.91
N ILE A 62 -2.21 11.24 -3.24
CA ILE A 62 -3.49 10.93 -3.90
C ILE A 62 -4.65 11.35 -3.02
N LEU A 63 -4.70 10.91 -1.76
CA LEU A 63 -5.79 11.22 -0.85
C LEU A 63 -5.97 12.74 -0.70
N ARG A 64 -4.86 13.47 -0.53
CA ARG A 64 -4.85 14.93 -0.45
C ARG A 64 -5.40 15.57 -1.73
N SER A 65 -5.00 15.09 -2.91
CA SER A 65 -5.49 15.63 -4.19
C SER A 65 -7.01 15.47 -4.32
N VAL A 66 -7.55 14.32 -3.89
CA VAL A 66 -9.00 14.03 -3.91
C VAL A 66 -9.75 14.95 -2.95
N ILE A 67 -9.26 15.09 -1.71
CA ILE A 67 -9.90 15.94 -0.69
C ILE A 67 -9.88 17.41 -1.12
N MET A 68 -8.76 17.89 -1.67
CA MET A 68 -8.59 19.29 -2.07
C MET A 68 -9.16 19.59 -3.46
N ASN A 69 -9.72 18.59 -4.15
CA ASN A 69 -10.24 18.71 -5.51
C ASN A 69 -9.22 19.24 -6.54
N ASN A 70 -7.95 18.89 -6.31
CA ASN A 70 -6.85 19.17 -7.23
C ASN A 70 -6.72 18.02 -8.23
N GLY A 71 -6.09 18.27 -9.39
CA GLY A 71 -5.79 17.22 -10.37
C GLY A 71 -5.13 16.00 -9.70
N ARG A 72 -5.53 14.80 -10.11
CA ARG A 72 -5.00 13.55 -9.55
C ARG A 72 -3.76 13.11 -10.32
N PRO A 73 -2.64 12.79 -9.66
CA PRO A 73 -1.52 12.15 -10.33
C PRO A 73 -1.96 10.79 -10.88
N ALA A 74 -1.36 10.38 -11.99
CA ALA A 74 -1.61 9.08 -12.58
C ALA A 74 -1.10 7.97 -11.65
N ILE A 75 -1.79 6.84 -11.61
CA ILE A 75 -1.43 5.72 -10.71
C ILE A 75 -0.01 5.20 -10.99
N GLY A 76 0.47 5.30 -12.23
CA GLY A 76 1.82 4.89 -12.62
C GLY A 76 2.93 5.84 -12.15
N GLU A 77 2.58 7.01 -11.64
CA GLU A 77 3.52 7.99 -11.07
C GLU A 77 3.70 7.79 -9.56
N VAL A 78 2.86 6.95 -8.94
CA VAL A 78 2.88 6.69 -7.50
C VAL A 78 3.62 5.39 -7.25
N THR A 79 4.70 5.47 -6.48
CA THR A 79 5.56 4.32 -6.14
C THR A 79 5.27 3.83 -4.73
#